data_AF-A0A518VFC0-F1
#
_entry.id   AF-A0A518VFC0-F1
#
_cell.length_a   1.000
_cell.length_b   1.000
_cell.length_c   1.000
_cell.angle_alpha   90.00
_cell.angle_beta   90.00
_cell.angle_gamma   90.00
#
_symmetry.space_group_name_H-M   'P 1'
#
loop_
_entity.id
_entity.type
_entity.pdbx_description
1 polymer ?
#
loop_
_entity_poly.entity_id
_entity_poly.type
_entity_poly.pdbx_seq_one_letter_code
_entity_poly.pdbx_strand_id
1 'polypeptide(L)'
;MPIIHINNKLDDFKTLYTIAHELGHHVLHPQTNTPFLRRNTLFSIDKIERGTNQFALHLLIGDKKIEYDETLTSFLLRCNIPTDLHIFY
;
A
#
# COMPACT_ATOMS: atom_id res chain seq x y z
N MET A 1 14.63 -10.65 -13.35
CA MET A 1 13.93 -11.04 -12.12
C MET A 1 13.66 -9.77 -11.33
N PRO A 2 12.41 -9.43 -10.99
CA PRO A 2 12.12 -8.25 -10.18
C PRO A 2 12.74 -8.40 -8.79
N ILE A 3 13.32 -7.32 -8.25
CA ILE A 3 13.94 -7.27 -6.93
C ILE A 3 13.30 -6.11 -6.16
N ILE A 4 12.89 -6.37 -4.92
CA ILE A 4 12.42 -5.32 -4.00
C ILE A 4 13.56 -5.01 -3.03
N HIS A 5 13.95 -3.73 -2.97
CA HIS A 5 14.95 -3.25 -2.04
C HIS A 5 14.28 -2.57 -0.84
N ILE A 6 14.54 -3.07 0.37
CA ILE A 6 13.99 -2.51 1.60
C ILE A 6 15.10 -1.95 2.48
N ASN A 7 14.84 -0.79 3.08
CA ASN A 7 15.74 -0.20 4.06
C ASN A 7 15.65 -0.98 5.39
N ASN A 8 16.77 -1.55 5.83
CA ASN A 8 16.87 -2.36 7.06
C ASN A 8 16.70 -1.58 8.37
N LYS A 9 16.56 -0.25 8.30
CA LYS A 9 16.27 0.62 9.46
C LYS A 9 14.77 0.88 9.65
N LEU A 10 13.91 0.37 8.78
CA LEU A 10 12.47 0.50 8.93
C LEU A 10 11.98 -0.39 10.07
N ASP A 11 10.94 0.07 10.77
CA ASP A 11 10.20 -0.77 11.70
C ASP A 11 9.44 -1.89 10.94
N ASP A 12 8.96 -2.88 11.69
CA ASP A 12 8.35 -4.08 11.13
C ASP A 12 7.14 -3.75 10.24
N PHE A 13 6.28 -2.83 10.68
CA PHE A 13 5.10 -2.43 9.91
C PHE A 13 5.50 -1.73 8.61
N LYS A 14 6.40 -0.74 8.68
CA LYS A 14 6.87 -0.01 7.48
C LYS A 14 7.55 -0.96 6.49
N THR A 15 8.32 -1.91 6.98
CA THR A 15 8.96 -2.96 6.16
C THR A 15 7.90 -3.74 5.39
N LEU A 16 6.89 -4.29 6.08
CA LEU A 16 5.82 -5.05 5.46
C LEU A 16 4.99 -4.20 4.49
N TYR A 17 4.68 -2.96 4.87
CA TYR A 17 3.98 -2.00 4.04
C TYR A 17 4.73 -1.69 2.74
N THR A 18 6.03 -1.38 2.82
CA THR A 18 6.85 -1.12 1.63
C THR A 18 6.91 -2.35 0.72
N ILE A 19 7.05 -3.56 1.27
CA ILE A 19 7.02 -4.79 0.46
C ILE A 19 5.67 -4.94 -0.25
N ALA A 20 4.55 -4.77 0.47
CA ALA A 20 3.21 -4.88 -0.09
C ALA A 20 2.93 -3.81 -1.16
N HIS A 21 3.43 -2.59 -0.95
CA HIS A 21 3.33 -1.48 -1.89
C HIS A 21 4.13 -1.76 -3.18
N GLU A 22 5.40 -2.11 -3.08
CA GLU A 22 6.22 -2.43 -4.27
C GLU A 22 5.67 -3.66 -5.03
N LEU A 23 5.10 -4.63 -4.30
CA LEU A 23 4.38 -5.74 -4.92
C LEU A 23 3.13 -5.25 -5.68
N GLY A 24 2.38 -4.32 -5.11
CA GLY A 24 1.21 -3.71 -5.75
C GLY A 24 1.56 -3.03 -7.07
N HIS A 25 2.70 -2.35 -7.17
CA HIS A 25 3.18 -1.83 -8.46
C HIS A 25 3.39 -2.95 -9.48
N HIS A 26 3.98 -4.07 -9.08
CA HIS A 26 4.22 -5.18 -10.01
C HIS A 26 2.91 -5.88 -10.43
N VAL A 27 1.96 -6.02 -9.52
CA VAL A 27 0.67 -6.71 -9.76
C VAL A 27 -0.31 -5.84 -10.53
N LEU A 28 -0.52 -4.58 -10.10
CA LEU A 28 -1.53 -3.68 -10.69
C LEU A 28 -1.01 -2.93 -11.91
N HIS A 29 0.30 -2.72 -11.99
CA HIS A 29 0.93 -1.82 -12.95
C HIS A 29 2.10 -2.49 -13.71
N PRO A 30 1.92 -3.69 -14.29
CA PRO A 30 3.01 -4.50 -14.85
C PRO A 30 3.70 -3.89 -16.08
N GLN A 31 3.04 -2.96 -16.78
CA GLN A 31 3.57 -2.30 -17.99
C GLN A 31 4.07 -0.88 -17.71
N THR A 32 4.05 -0.48 -16.44
CA THR A 32 4.27 0.88 -16.01
C THR A 32 5.75 1.01 -15.65
N ASN A 33 6.55 1.61 -16.52
CA ASN A 33 7.93 1.98 -16.20
C ASN A 33 7.90 3.07 -15.12
N THR A 34 7.84 2.68 -13.85
CA THR A 34 7.75 3.56 -12.68
C THR A 34 8.86 4.63 -12.58
N PRO A 35 10.10 4.43 -13.10
CA PRO A 35 11.07 5.52 -13.18
C PRO A 35 10.71 6.57 -14.24
N PHE A 36 10.03 6.17 -15.33
CA PHE A 36 9.79 7.01 -16.51
C PHE A 36 8.61 7.97 -16.31
N LEU A 37 7.58 7.55 -15.58
CA LEU A 37 6.37 8.37 -15.38
C LEU A 37 6.58 9.58 -14.47
N ARG A 38 7.60 9.56 -13.58
CA ARG A 38 7.96 10.70 -12.72
C ARG A 38 8.22 12.00 -13.48
N ARG A 39 8.53 11.96 -14.78
CA ARG A 39 8.91 13.14 -15.56
C ARG A 39 7.77 13.91 -16.23
N ASN A 40 6.61 13.31 -16.53
CA ASN A 40 5.65 13.92 -17.47
C ASN A 40 4.16 13.94 -17.08
N THR A 41 3.69 13.22 -16.04
CA THR A 41 2.23 13.08 -15.80
C THR A 41 1.86 12.93 -14.32
N LEU A 42 2.14 13.93 -13.48
CA LEU A 42 1.87 13.95 -12.03
C LEU A 42 0.52 13.33 -11.62
N PHE A 43 -0.57 13.64 -12.35
CA PHE A 43 -1.90 13.09 -12.08
C PHE A 43 -2.03 11.56 -12.25
N SER A 44 -1.29 10.99 -13.20
CA SER A 44 -1.28 9.53 -13.42
C SER A 44 -0.49 8.82 -12.32
N ILE A 45 0.57 9.45 -11.81
CA ILE A 45 1.36 8.93 -10.69
C ILE A 45 0.48 8.88 -9.44
N ASP A 46 -0.20 9.97 -9.09
CA ASP A 46 -1.03 10.01 -7.88
C ASP A 46 -2.11 8.90 -7.87
N LYS A 47 -2.69 8.60 -9.03
CA LYS A 47 -3.66 7.50 -9.16
C LYS A 47 -3.02 6.12 -9.01
N ILE A 48 -1.84 5.91 -9.60
CA ILE A 48 -1.06 4.67 -9.49
C ILE A 48 -0.65 4.43 -8.03
N GLU A 49 -0.06 5.45 -7.39
CA GLU A 49 0.36 5.41 -6.00
C GLU A 49 -0.83 5.14 -5.08
N ARG A 50 -1.97 5.80 -5.30
CA ARG A 50 -3.18 5.57 -4.52
C ARG A 50 -3.70 4.13 -4.65
N GLY A 51 -3.75 3.60 -5.87
CA GLY A 51 -4.17 2.21 -6.11
C GLY A 51 -3.21 1.20 -5.49
N THR A 52 -1.92 1.52 -5.49
CA THR A 52 -0.86 0.69 -4.89
C THR A 52 -0.94 0.72 -3.36
N ASN A 53 -1.22 1.88 -2.74
CA ASN A 53 -1.48 1.99 -1.30
C ASN A 53 -2.72 1.19 -0.89
N GLN A 54 -3.82 1.30 -1.65
CA GLN A 54 -5.03 0.50 -1.46
C GLN A 54 -4.72 -1.01 -1.49
N PHE A 55 -3.99 -1.46 -2.50
CA PHE A 55 -3.55 -2.84 -2.62
C PHE A 55 -2.75 -3.29 -1.39
N ALA A 56 -1.77 -2.48 -0.96
CA ALA A 56 -0.95 -2.79 0.19
C ALA A 56 -1.78 -2.96 1.46
N LEU A 57 -2.73 -2.05 1.70
CA LEU A 57 -3.63 -2.16 2.85
C LEU A 57 -4.50 -3.42 2.79
N HIS A 58 -5.13 -3.71 1.65
CA HIS A 58 -5.94 -4.92 1.51
C HIS A 58 -5.11 -6.19 1.72
N LEU A 59 -3.87 -6.22 1.22
CA LEU A 59 -2.96 -7.35 1.41
C LEU A 59 -2.57 -7.55 2.88
N LEU A 60 -2.30 -6.47 3.62
CA LEU A 60 -1.94 -6.53 5.04
C LEU A 60 -3.14 -6.86 5.94
N ILE A 61 -4.32 -6.37 5.59
CA ILE A 61 -5.58 -6.65 6.30
C ILE A 61 -5.95 -8.13 6.12
N GLY A 62 -5.78 -8.67 4.91
CA GLY A 62 -6.15 -10.03 4.53
C GLY A 62 -7.68 -10.21 4.55
N ASP A 63 -8.14 -11.36 5.03
CA ASP A 63 -9.57 -11.71 5.06
C ASP A 63 -10.34 -11.13 6.26
N LYS A 64 -9.69 -10.30 7.08
CA LYS A 64 -10.34 -9.65 8.23
C LYS A 64 -11.47 -8.75 7.74
N LYS A 65 -12.57 -8.75 8.48
CA LYS A 65 -13.76 -7.94 8.19
C LYS A 65 -14.11 -7.08 9.38
N ILE A 66 -14.77 -5.96 9.09
CA ILE A 66 -15.38 -5.10 10.10
C ILE A 66 -16.39 -5.94 10.89
N GLU A 67 -16.30 -5.87 12.21
CA GLU A 67 -17.20 -6.57 13.13
C GLU A 67 -18.48 -5.76 13.38
N TYR A 68 -19.50 -6.39 13.97
CA TYR A 68 -20.75 -5.71 14.30
C TYR A 68 -20.47 -4.59 15.32
N ASP A 69 -21.00 -3.40 15.05
CA ASP A 69 -20.80 -2.18 15.86
C ASP A 69 -19.35 -1.63 15.88
N GLU A 70 -18.49 -2.11 14.97
CA GLU A 70 -17.12 -1.60 14.82
C GLU A 70 -17.05 -0.46 13.80
N THR A 71 -16.39 0.65 14.16
CA THR A 71 -16.11 1.74 13.22
C THR A 71 -14.98 1.35 12.27
N LEU A 72 -14.94 1.96 11.07
CA LEU A 72 -13.82 1.75 10.14
C LEU A 72 -12.46 2.05 10.79
N THR A 73 -12.36 3.13 11.57
CA THR A 73 -11.11 3.49 12.28
C THR A 73 -10.71 2.41 13.28
N SER A 74 -11.66 1.89 14.06
CA SER A 74 -11.42 0.81 15.01
C SER A 74 -10.95 -0.47 14.30
N PHE A 75 -11.59 -0.81 13.19
CA PHE A 75 -11.21 -1.95 12.35
C PHE A 75 -9.77 -1.84 11.83
N LEU A 76 -9.40 -0.69 11.27
CA LEU A 76 -8.07 -0.46 10.73
C LEU A 76 -7.00 -0.49 11.83
N LEU A 77 -7.29 0.10 13.00
CA LEU A 77 -6.40 0.00 14.17
C LEU A 77 -6.23 -1.44 14.66
N ARG A 78 -7.32 -2.21 14.72
CA ARG A 78 -7.29 -3.65 15.07
C ARG A 78 -6.48 -4.47 14.07
N CYS A 79 -6.43 -4.05 12.81
CA CYS A 79 -5.57 -4.61 11.78
C CYS A 79 -4.12 -4.13 11.86
N ASN A 80 -3.75 -3.33 12.87
CA ASN A 80 -2.46 -2.66 13.04
C ASN A 80 -2.13 -1.68 11.91
N ILE A 81 -3.13 -1.08 11.27
CA ILE A 81 -2.93 -0.05 10.25
C ILE A 81 -2.82 1.33 10.93
N PRO A 82 -1.67 2.02 10.81
CA PRO A 82 -1.47 3.39 11.29
C PRO A 82 -2.50 4.38 10.72
N THR A 83 -2.89 5.36 11.52
CA THR A 83 -3.96 6.32 11.18
C THR A 83 -3.65 7.17 9.95
N ASP A 84 -2.38 7.46 9.70
CA ASP A 84 -1.92 8.20 8.51
C ASP A 84 -2.18 7.46 7.20
N LEU A 85 -2.36 6.13 7.24
CA LEU A 85 -2.69 5.33 6.07
C LEU A 85 -4.19 5.13 5.86
N HIS A 86 -5.05 5.53 6.81
CA HIS A 86 -6.50 5.31 6.70
C HIS A 86 -7.12 5.99 5.48
N ILE A 87 -6.50 7.05 4.97
CA ILE A 87 -6.92 7.78 3.76
C ILE A 87 -6.86 6.94 2.47
N PHE A 88 -6.14 5.81 2.52
CA PHE A 88 -5.94 4.90 1.40
C PHE A 88 -6.81 3.65 1.51
N TYR A 89 -7.67 3.51 2.52
CA TYR A 89 -8.70 2.47 2.55
C TYR A 89 -9.99 3.02 1.97
#